data_AF-A0A838WJ13-F1
#
_entry.id   AF-A0A838WJ13-F1
#
_cell.length_a   1.000
_cell.length_b   1.000
_cell.length_c   1.000
_cell.angle_alpha   90.00
_cell.angle_beta   90.00
_cell.angle_gamma   90.00
#
_symmetry.space_group_name_H-M   'P 1'
#
loop_
_entity.id
_entity.type
_entity.pdbx_description
1 polymer ?
#
loop_
_entity_poly.entity_id
_entity_poly.type
_entity_poly.pdbx_seq_one_letter_code
_entity_poly.pdbx_strand_id
1 'polypeptide(L)'
;MFAPELHCTHVPELPKLAWLASLNRETLRLDVLHGGAVEIGDGWIVEGVWDGEFASGEFHRSDHFFGSGIRIDGEEVHFVPSSALVDRLLYAEWDDQLIVSNSLPLLLAGIGARLDPAHHY
;
A
#
# COMPACT_ATOMS: atom_id res chain seq x y z
N MET A 1 -3.11 15.45 17.15
CA MET A 1 -4.20 14.52 16.81
C MET A 1 -3.77 13.12 17.28
N PHE A 2 -4.52 12.06 16.97
CA PHE A 2 -3.99 10.70 17.08
C PHE A 2 -3.17 10.38 15.82
N ALA A 3 -2.06 9.65 15.96
CA ALA A 3 -1.27 9.20 14.81
C ALA A 3 -1.92 7.96 14.19
N PRO A 4 -1.78 7.73 12.87
CA PRO A 4 -2.25 6.50 12.25
C PRO A 4 -1.61 5.25 12.85
N GLU A 5 -2.37 4.17 12.94
CA GLU A 5 -1.90 2.88 13.48
C GLU A 5 -1.85 1.82 12.37
N LEU A 6 -0.64 1.31 12.09
CA LEU A 6 -0.41 0.27 11.08
C LEU A 6 -0.60 -1.13 11.67
N HIS A 7 -1.46 -1.93 11.04
CA HIS A 7 -1.64 -3.35 11.33
C HIS A 7 -1.41 -4.17 10.07
N CYS A 8 -0.49 -5.13 10.13
CA CYS A 8 -0.16 -5.99 8.99
C CYS A 8 -0.60 -7.43 9.22
N THR A 9 -1.23 -8.03 8.21
CA THR A 9 -1.59 -9.45 8.19
C THR A 9 -1.03 -10.10 6.93
N HIS A 10 -0.14 -11.08 7.13
CA HIS A 10 0.36 -11.90 6.03
C HIS A 10 -0.69 -12.92 5.60
N VAL A 11 -1.03 -12.93 4.30
CA VAL A 11 -1.99 -13.85 3.68
C VAL A 11 -1.23 -14.66 2.62
N PRO A 12 -0.82 -15.91 2.91
CA PRO A 12 0.02 -16.72 2.03
C PRO A 12 -0.54 -16.96 0.63
N GLU A 13 -1.86 -16.89 0.47
CA GLU A 13 -2.58 -17.08 -0.79
C GLU A 13 -2.47 -15.86 -1.72
N LEU A 14 -2.09 -14.69 -1.19
CA LEU A 14 -1.89 -13.51 -2.01
C LEU A 14 -0.60 -13.63 -2.84
N PRO A 15 -0.58 -13.06 -4.05
CA PRO A 15 0.64 -13.02 -4.85
C PRO A 15 1.80 -12.39 -4.07
N LYS A 16 3.01 -12.90 -4.30
CA LYS A 16 4.21 -12.27 -3.75
C LYS A 16 4.28 -10.79 -4.16
N LEU A 17 4.79 -9.96 -3.25
CA LEU A 17 4.90 -8.50 -3.39
C LEU A 17 3.56 -7.75 -3.41
N ALA A 18 2.41 -8.43 -3.49
CA ALA A 18 1.12 -7.75 -3.52
C ALA A 18 0.68 -7.34 -2.11
N TRP A 19 0.07 -6.16 -2.00
CA TRP A 19 -0.54 -5.69 -0.76
C TRP A 19 -1.84 -4.93 -1.03
N LEU A 20 -2.73 -4.94 -0.04
CA LEU A 20 -4.01 -4.23 -0.01
C LEU A 20 -4.13 -3.53 1.35
N ALA A 21 -4.21 -2.21 1.31
CA ALA A 21 -4.36 -1.38 2.49
C ALA A 21 -5.77 -0.81 2.58
N SER A 22 -6.32 -0.78 3.78
CA SER A 22 -7.58 -0.12 4.12
C SER A 22 -7.32 0.88 5.23
N LEU A 23 -7.47 2.17 4.93
CA LEU A 23 -7.37 3.25 5.88
C LEU A 23 -8.77 3.75 6.24
N ASN A 24 -9.12 3.64 7.51
CA ASN A 24 -10.27 4.34 8.07
C ASN A 24 -9.84 5.75 8.48
N ARG A 25 -10.40 6.78 7.87
CA ARG A 25 -10.02 8.19 8.09
C ARG A 25 -10.55 8.79 9.39
N GLU A 26 -11.60 8.22 9.98
CA GLU A 26 -12.10 8.65 11.29
C GLU A 26 -11.28 8.08 12.44
N THR A 27 -10.93 6.79 12.36
CA THR A 27 -10.19 6.08 13.42
C THR A 27 -8.68 6.10 13.22
N LEU A 28 -8.22 6.50 12.02
CA LEU A 28 -6.81 6.47 11.59
C LEU A 28 -6.19 5.07 11.67
N ARG A 29 -7.02 4.02 11.63
CA ARG A 29 -6.58 2.64 11.57
C ARG A 29 -6.23 2.27 10.13
N LEU A 30 -5.00 1.81 9.93
CA LEU A 30 -4.48 1.33 8.65
C LEU A 30 -4.26 -0.18 8.73
N ASP A 31 -5.19 -0.96 8.18
CA ASP A 31 -5.06 -2.41 8.06
C ASP A 31 -4.47 -2.79 6.69
N VAL A 32 -3.45 -3.64 6.67
CA VAL A 32 -2.75 -4.09 5.46
C VAL A 32 -2.78 -5.61 5.39
N LEU A 33 -3.34 -6.13 4.30
CA LEU A 33 -3.16 -7.51 3.88
C LEU A 33 -2.01 -7.58 2.88
N HIS A 34 -1.08 -8.52 3.03
CA HIS A 34 0.04 -8.65 2.10
C HIS A 34 0.40 -10.11 1.81
N GLY A 35 0.93 -10.34 0.62
CA GLY A 35 1.54 -11.61 0.24
C GLY A 35 2.98 -11.74 0.74
N GLY A 36 3.64 -12.82 0.32
CA GLY A 36 5.04 -13.06 0.67
C GLY A 36 6.01 -12.05 0.02
N ALA A 37 7.20 -11.91 0.61
CA ALA A 37 8.25 -10.99 0.16
C ALA A 37 7.88 -9.49 0.20
N VAL A 38 6.90 -9.12 1.03
CA VAL A 38 6.69 -7.75 1.49
C VAL A 38 7.39 -7.62 2.84
N GLU A 39 8.24 -6.61 2.97
CA GLU A 39 8.99 -6.32 4.18
C GLU A 39 8.19 -5.38 5.08
N ILE A 40 8.30 -5.58 6.40
CA ILE A 40 7.54 -4.84 7.41
C ILE A 40 8.54 -4.28 8.42
N GLY A 41 8.42 -3.00 8.72
CA GLY A 41 9.18 -2.34 9.78
C GLY A 41 8.30 -1.45 10.65
N ASP A 42 8.96 -0.61 11.45
CA ASP A 42 8.27 0.27 12.39
C ASP A 42 7.58 1.44 11.65
N GLY A 43 6.26 1.32 11.50
CA GLY A 43 5.45 2.29 10.77
C GLY A 43 5.65 2.27 9.26
N TRP A 44 6.11 1.16 8.67
CA TRP A 44 6.22 1.04 7.22
C TRP A 44 6.06 -0.39 6.70
N ILE A 45 5.61 -0.50 5.44
CA ILE A 45 5.64 -1.72 4.62
C ILE A 45 6.29 -1.39 3.28
N VAL A 46 7.03 -2.33 2.69
CA VAL A 46 7.60 -2.11 1.37
C VAL A 46 7.83 -3.41 0.62
N GLU A 47 7.59 -3.38 -0.67
CA GLU A 47 8.30 -4.23 -1.63
C GLU A 47 9.12 -3.29 -2.49
N GLY A 48 10.45 -3.37 -2.43
CA GLY A 48 11.26 -2.46 -3.22
C GLY A 48 12.65 -2.21 -2.66
N VAL A 49 13.34 -1.30 -3.36
CA VAL A 49 14.70 -0.86 -3.07
C VAL A 49 14.80 0.65 -3.28
N TRP A 50 15.63 1.29 -2.48
CA TRP A 50 15.93 2.72 -2.57
C TRP A 50 17.40 2.97 -2.21
N ASP A 51 17.88 4.17 -2.49
CA ASP A 51 19.25 4.63 -2.24
C ASP A 51 19.45 5.16 -0.80
N GLY A 52 18.95 4.42 0.19
CA GLY A 52 19.05 4.77 1.60
C GLY A 52 19.26 3.57 2.52
N GLU A 53 19.38 3.84 3.82
CA GLU A 53 19.45 2.79 4.84
C GLU A 53 18.13 2.02 4.88
N PHE A 54 18.19 0.69 4.79
CA PHE A 54 16.98 -0.13 4.73
C PHE A 54 16.20 -0.07 6.04
N ALA A 55 16.91 -0.11 7.17
CA ALA A 55 16.31 -0.14 8.50
C ALA A 55 15.51 1.13 8.86
N SER A 56 15.78 2.27 8.19
CA SER A 56 15.03 3.51 8.45
C SER A 56 13.68 3.56 7.76
N GLY A 57 13.46 2.80 6.68
CA GLY A 57 12.19 2.78 5.94
C GLY A 57 11.83 4.12 5.27
N GLU A 58 12.81 4.99 5.01
CA GLU A 58 12.60 6.35 4.50
C GLU A 58 12.47 6.42 2.96
N PHE A 59 11.90 5.40 2.34
CA PHE A 59 11.72 5.34 0.88
C PHE A 59 10.79 6.42 0.34
N HIS A 60 9.88 6.97 1.16
CA HIS A 60 8.98 8.08 0.78
C HIS A 60 9.71 9.40 0.51
N ARG A 61 10.99 9.50 0.90
CA ARG A 61 11.85 10.67 0.71
C ARG A 61 12.95 10.43 -0.33
N SER A 62 13.03 9.24 -0.89
CA SER A 62 14.04 8.89 -1.89
C SER A 62 13.55 9.28 -3.28
N ASP A 63 14.42 9.93 -4.07
CA ASP A 63 14.17 10.16 -5.49
C ASP A 63 14.30 8.86 -6.31
N HIS A 64 15.03 7.87 -5.79
CA HIS A 64 15.39 6.60 -6.45
C HIS A 64 14.70 5.41 -5.80
N PHE A 65 13.37 5.44 -5.69
CA PHE A 65 12.60 4.33 -5.17
C PHE A 65 12.07 3.42 -6.30
N PHE A 66 12.37 2.13 -6.23
CA PHE A 66 11.89 1.12 -7.17
C PHE A 66 11.10 0.06 -6.42
N GLY A 67 9.79 0.04 -6.64
CA GLY A 67 8.84 -0.79 -5.90
C GLY A 67 7.67 0.03 -5.39
N SER A 68 6.97 -0.45 -4.36
CA SER A 68 5.86 0.26 -3.75
C SER A 68 5.77 0.00 -2.25
N GLY A 69 5.24 0.96 -1.50
CA GLY A 69 5.17 0.83 -0.05
C GLY A 69 4.25 1.85 0.61
N ILE A 70 4.13 1.70 1.93
CA ILE A 70 3.37 2.60 2.79
C ILE A 70 4.26 3.03 3.94
N ARG A 71 4.29 4.33 4.22
CA ARG A 71 5.04 4.91 5.34
C ARG A 71 4.12 5.77 6.20
N ILE A 72 4.13 5.55 7.50
CA ILE A 72 3.59 6.50 8.48
C ILE A 72 4.73 7.44 8.90
N ASP A 73 4.52 8.74 8.73
CA ASP A 73 5.45 9.80 9.13
C ASP A 73 4.68 10.86 9.95
N GLY A 74 4.77 10.76 11.27
CA GLY A 74 3.98 11.58 12.18
C GLY A 74 2.49 11.30 12.07
N GLU A 75 1.71 12.28 11.60
CA GLU A 75 0.26 12.17 11.41
C GLU A 75 -0.12 11.82 9.96
N GLU A 76 0.87 11.66 9.07
CA GLU A 76 0.66 11.41 7.64
C GLU A 76 0.84 9.94 7.28
N VAL A 77 0.04 9.47 6.32
CA VAL A 77 0.21 8.17 5.67
C VAL A 77 0.61 8.42 4.22
N HIS A 78 1.83 8.03 3.87
CA HIS A 78 2.35 8.08 2.50
C HIS A 78 2.14 6.74 1.82
N PHE A 79 1.35 6.73 0.74
CA PHE A 79 1.30 5.62 -0.22
C PHE A 79 2.26 5.94 -1.36
N VAL A 80 3.36 5.21 -1.44
CA VAL A 80 4.49 5.57 -2.30
C VAL A 80 4.55 4.64 -3.51
N PRO A 81 4.29 5.13 -4.73
CA PRO A 81 4.52 4.37 -5.96
C PRO A 81 6.01 4.35 -6.31
N SER A 82 6.37 3.49 -7.26
CA SER A 82 7.72 3.45 -7.84
C SER A 82 8.04 4.78 -8.54
N SER A 83 9.31 5.20 -8.50
CA SER A 83 9.85 6.22 -9.40
C SER A 83 9.88 5.73 -10.86
N ALA A 84 9.68 4.44 -11.12
CA ALA A 84 9.49 3.93 -12.46
C ALA A 84 8.13 4.37 -13.04
N LEU A 85 8.12 4.84 -14.29
CA LEU A 85 6.94 5.43 -14.94
C LEU A 85 5.82 4.43 -15.30
N VAL A 86 5.96 3.16 -14.93
CA VAL A 86 5.06 2.07 -15.34
C VAL A 86 4.30 1.45 -14.18
N ASP A 87 4.86 1.48 -12.97
CA ASP A 87 4.24 0.89 -11.79
C ASP A 87 3.30 1.92 -11.17
N ARG A 88 2.13 1.46 -10.71
CA ARG A 88 1.08 2.34 -10.21
C ARG A 88 0.48 1.78 -8.94
N LEU A 89 0.12 2.69 -8.05
CA LEU A 89 -0.87 2.42 -7.02
C LEU A 89 -2.25 2.70 -7.58
N LEU A 90 -3.19 1.84 -7.20
CA LEU A 90 -4.60 2.00 -7.50
C LEU A 90 -5.33 2.21 -6.18
N TYR A 91 -6.37 3.05 -6.20
CA TYR A 91 -7.17 3.29 -5.03
C TYR A 91 -8.66 3.30 -5.36
N ALA A 92 -9.45 3.00 -4.34
CA ALA A 92 -10.89 3.21 -4.30
C ALA A 92 -11.22 3.95 -2.99
N GLU A 93 -12.20 4.83 -3.04
CA GLU A 93 -12.64 5.60 -1.88
C GLU A 93 -14.16 5.61 -1.83
N TRP A 94 -14.70 5.37 -0.63
CA TRP A 94 -16.10 5.55 -0.31
C TRP A 94 -16.24 5.85 1.18
N ASP A 95 -17.12 6.79 1.52
CA ASP A 95 -17.28 7.30 2.88
C ASP A 95 -15.92 7.64 3.52
N ASP A 96 -15.62 7.08 4.70
CA ASP A 96 -14.37 7.29 5.44
C ASP A 96 -13.30 6.22 5.15
N GLN A 97 -13.50 5.40 4.11
CA GLN A 97 -12.56 4.34 3.72
C GLN A 97 -11.76 4.73 2.49
N LEU A 98 -10.43 4.71 2.64
CA LEU A 98 -9.50 4.73 1.52
C LEU A 98 -8.86 3.34 1.39
N ILE A 99 -9.09 2.68 0.26
CA ILE A 99 -8.45 1.41 -0.06
C ILE A 99 -7.41 1.61 -1.14
N VAL A 100 -6.18 1.14 -0.91
CA VAL A 100 -5.05 1.30 -1.83
C VAL A 100 -4.39 -0.05 -2.07
N SER A 101 -3.96 -0.32 -3.30
CA SER A 101 -3.20 -1.53 -3.64
C SER A 101 -2.22 -1.27 -4.78
N ASN A 102 -1.12 -2.02 -4.78
CA ASN A 102 -0.21 -2.12 -5.93
C ASN A 102 -0.69 -3.12 -6.99
N SER A 103 -1.86 -3.76 -6.80
CA SER A 103 -2.38 -4.80 -7.68
C SER A 103 -3.86 -4.58 -7.97
N LEU A 104 -4.20 -4.32 -9.24
CA LEU A 104 -5.58 -4.12 -9.66
C LEU A 104 -6.48 -5.34 -9.35
N PRO A 105 -6.08 -6.60 -9.66
CA PRO A 105 -6.89 -7.75 -9.30
C PRO A 105 -7.14 -7.87 -7.79
N LEU A 106 -6.15 -7.50 -6.98
CA LEU A 106 -6.28 -7.54 -5.52
C LEU A 106 -7.20 -6.43 -5.00
N LEU A 107 -7.09 -5.21 -5.55
CA LEU A 107 -8.02 -4.13 -5.24
C LEU A 107 -9.46 -4.53 -5.56
N LEU A 108 -9.72 -5.03 -6.78
CA LEU A 108 -11.06 -5.45 -7.20
C LEU A 108 -11.60 -6.56 -6.30
N ALA A 109 -10.79 -7.55 -5.95
CA ALA A 109 -11.18 -8.62 -5.03
C ALA A 109 -11.50 -8.07 -3.63
N GLY A 110 -10.68 -7.15 -3.11
CA GLY A 110 -10.85 -6.53 -1.80
C GLY A 110 -12.12 -5.70 -1.66
N ILE A 111 -12.54 -5.02 -2.74
CA ILE A 111 -13.77 -4.21 -2.77
C ILE A 111 -14.99 -4.98 -3.31
N GLY A 112 -14.83 -6.26 -3.66
CA GLY A 112 -15.91 -7.08 -4.24
C GLY A 112 -16.34 -6.64 -5.65
N ALA A 113 -15.52 -5.87 -6.37
CA ALA A 113 -15.81 -5.40 -7.72
C ALA A 113 -15.36 -6.39 -8.79
N ARG A 114 -15.90 -6.22 -10.00
CA ARG A 114 -15.50 -6.94 -11.20
C ARG A 114 -15.39 -5.97 -12.37
N LEU A 115 -14.49 -6.27 -13.29
CA LEU A 115 -14.43 -5.53 -14.55
C LEU A 115 -15.72 -5.77 -15.34
N ASP A 116 -16.24 -4.70 -15.94
CA ASP A 116 -17.35 -4.79 -16.88
C ASP A 116 -16.81 -5.21 -18.26
N PRO A 117 -17.15 -6.42 -18.75
CA PRO A 117 -16.65 -6.88 -20.05
C PRO A 117 -17.19 -6.06 -21.24
N ALA A 118 -18.24 -5.25 -21.04
CA ALA A 118 -18.76 -4.35 -22.05
C ALA A 118 -18.06 -2.97 -22.07
N HIS A 119 -17.19 -2.69 -21.10
CA HIS A 119 -16.46 -1.44 -21.00
C HIS A 119 -15.03 -1.56 -21.53
N HIS A 120 -14.58 -0.56 -22.29
CA HIS A 120 -13.22 -0.50 -22.81
C HIS A 120 -12.39 0.42 -21.90
N TYR A 121 -11.62 -0.18 -20.99
CA TYR A 121 -10.72 0.49 -20.06
C TYR A 121 -9.38 0.88 -20.70
#